data_AF-A0A3C7VZM6-F1
#
_entry.id   AF-A0A3C7VZM6-F1
#
_cell.length_a   1.000
_cell.length_b   1.000
_cell.length_c   1.000
_cell.angle_alpha   90.00
_cell.angle_beta   90.00
_cell.angle_gamma   90.00
#
_symmetry.space_group_name_H-M   'P 1'
#
loop_
_entity.id
_entity.type
_entity.pdbx_description
1 polymer ?
#
loop_
_entity_poly.entity_id
_entity_poly.type
_entity_poly.pdbx_seq_one_letter_code
_entity_poly.pdbx_strand_id
1 'polypeptide(L)'
;MGAALALTLIAGCASQPPPPSTESPPAEEREVELTLNLPEPPACDCPEPGADYTFLERGFRALAAGESIEAVQYFQRYRRLEKNATAAWEADVAIAYASILPNSPFYDLEAATAASAELQGRRPAEPAPHDTAVLLARALEALVELARHLDDVEGSNAMLRQDLEKREQALRRLRELTLGQPATPQ
;
A
#
# COMPACT_ATOMS: atom_id res chain seq x y z
N MET A 1 -37.24 12.11 36.59
CA MET A 1 -37.14 12.30 35.14
C MET A 1 -36.72 13.74 34.92
N GLY A 2 -35.62 14.12 34.29
CA GLY A 2 -34.50 13.40 33.69
C GLY A 2 -33.34 14.39 33.62
N ALA A 3 -32.12 13.89 33.67
CA ALA A 3 -30.91 14.66 33.38
C ALA A 3 -30.88 14.97 31.87
N ALA A 4 -30.57 16.21 31.51
CA ALA A 4 -30.30 16.57 30.11
C ALA A 4 -29.22 17.66 30.05
N LEU A 5 -28.00 17.18 29.91
CA LEU A 5 -26.93 17.65 29.01
C LEU A 5 -26.90 19.15 28.68
N ALA A 6 -25.91 19.85 29.25
CA ALA A 6 -25.49 21.18 28.83
C ALA A 6 -24.73 21.10 27.49
N LEU A 7 -25.31 21.63 26.42
CA LEU A 7 -24.63 21.89 25.15
C LEU A 7 -24.06 23.31 25.17
N THR A 8 -22.73 23.44 25.18
CA THR A 8 -22.01 24.71 25.02
C THR A 8 -22.02 25.15 23.55
N LEU A 9 -22.84 26.16 23.24
CA LEU A 9 -22.81 26.88 21.97
C LEU A 9 -21.75 28.00 22.03
N ILE A 10 -20.71 27.88 21.20
CA ILE A 10 -19.69 28.92 21.00
C ILE A 10 -20.33 30.01 20.12
N ALA A 11 -20.57 31.18 20.70
CA ALA A 11 -21.03 32.38 19.98
C ALA A 11 -19.81 33.12 19.39
N GLY A 12 -19.61 33.01 18.08
CA GLY A 12 -18.69 33.85 17.32
C GLY A 12 -19.36 35.17 16.93
N CYS A 13 -18.66 36.29 17.08
CA CYS A 13 -19.12 37.63 16.74
C CYS A 13 -19.42 37.78 15.24
N ALA A 14 -20.67 38.04 14.89
CA ALA A 14 -21.03 38.56 13.57
C ALA A 14 -20.65 40.05 13.51
N SER A 15 -19.69 40.41 12.65
CA SER A 15 -19.41 41.80 12.30
C SER A 15 -20.44 42.26 11.28
N GLN A 16 -21.21 43.30 11.62
CA GLN A 16 -22.22 43.88 10.74
C GLN A 16 -21.55 44.76 9.68
N PRO A 17 -21.85 44.60 8.37
CA PRO A 17 -21.28 45.46 7.33
C PRO A 17 -21.90 46.87 7.36
N PRO A 18 -21.14 47.92 7.02
CA PRO A 18 -21.67 49.26 6.85
C PRO A 18 -22.64 49.36 5.65
N PRO A 19 -23.59 50.32 5.65
CA PRO A 19 -24.59 50.46 4.61
C PRO A 19 -23.96 50.82 3.25
N PRO A 20 -24.63 50.45 2.13
CA PRO A 20 -24.07 50.57 0.80
C PRO A 20 -23.94 52.04 0.41
N SER A 21 -22.69 52.49 0.21
CA SER A 21 -22.42 53.69 -0.57
C SER A 21 -22.75 53.38 -2.01
N THR A 22 -23.75 54.09 -2.53
CA THR A 22 -24.20 54.02 -3.90
C THR A 22 -23.10 54.56 -4.81
N GLU A 23 -22.91 53.90 -5.95
CA GLU A 23 -22.07 54.31 -7.08
C GLU A 23 -20.59 53.88 -7.06
N SER A 24 -20.39 52.56 -7.07
CA SER A 24 -19.27 51.94 -7.78
C SER A 24 -19.81 51.39 -9.11
N PRO A 25 -19.11 51.55 -10.26
CA PRO A 25 -19.50 50.87 -11.49
C PRO A 25 -19.50 49.35 -11.21
N PRO A 26 -20.31 48.56 -11.93
CA PRO A 26 -20.38 47.13 -11.70
C PRO A 26 -18.95 46.57 -11.76
N ALA A 27 -18.53 45.90 -10.70
CA ALA A 27 -17.35 45.07 -10.75
C ALA A 27 -17.65 43.98 -11.78
N GLU A 28 -17.27 44.22 -13.03
CA GLU A 28 -17.09 43.16 -14.00
C GLU A 28 -16.22 42.13 -13.29
N GLU A 29 -16.75 40.93 -13.10
CA GLU A 29 -15.94 39.74 -12.94
C GLU A 29 -15.05 39.67 -14.18
N ARG A 30 -13.91 40.35 -14.10
CA ARG A 30 -12.80 40.08 -14.99
C ARG A 30 -12.31 38.71 -14.53
N GLU A 31 -12.85 37.67 -15.17
CA GLU A 31 -12.14 36.43 -15.34
C GLU A 31 -10.74 36.82 -15.82
N VAL A 32 -9.78 36.84 -14.89
CA VAL A 32 -8.38 36.96 -15.26
C VAL A 32 -8.08 35.64 -15.94
N GLU A 33 -8.24 35.62 -17.25
CA GLU A 33 -7.84 34.50 -18.08
C GLU A 33 -6.34 34.31 -17.85
N LEU A 34 -6.01 33.32 -17.02
CA LEU A 34 -4.63 32.92 -16.78
C LEU A 34 -4.15 32.27 -18.07
N THR A 35 -3.70 33.08 -19.03
CA THR A 35 -2.91 32.62 -20.17
C THR A 35 -1.58 32.10 -19.64
N LEU A 36 -1.60 30.84 -19.24
CA LEU A 36 -0.39 30.07 -18.99
C LEU A 36 0.34 29.99 -20.34
N ASN A 37 1.55 30.54 -20.43
CA ASN A 37 2.46 30.35 -21.57
C ASN A 37 3.00 28.90 -21.60
N LEU A 38 2.09 27.92 -21.50
CA LEU A 38 2.40 26.54 -21.80
C LEU A 38 2.48 26.43 -23.33
N PRO A 39 3.46 25.70 -23.87
CA PRO A 39 3.33 25.26 -25.25
C PRO A 39 1.98 24.56 -25.40
N GLU A 40 1.28 24.83 -26.50
CA GLU A 40 0.05 24.11 -26.83
C GLU A 40 0.36 22.62 -26.64
N PRO A 41 -0.38 21.93 -25.76
CA PRO A 41 -0.16 20.49 -25.63
C PRO A 41 -0.34 19.95 -27.04
N PRO A 42 0.64 19.19 -27.58
CA PRO A 42 0.41 18.51 -28.85
C PRO A 42 -0.91 17.78 -28.68
N ALA A 43 -1.80 17.89 -29.68
CA ALA A 43 -3.08 17.19 -29.66
C ALA A 43 -2.80 15.78 -29.16
N CYS A 44 -3.16 15.51 -27.91
CA CYS A 44 -2.90 14.21 -27.36
C CYS A 44 -3.93 13.35 -28.07
N ASP A 45 -3.48 12.56 -29.05
CA ASP A 45 -4.12 11.31 -29.41
C ASP A 45 -3.95 10.36 -28.21
N CYS A 46 -4.45 10.80 -27.06
CA CYS A 46 -4.69 10.02 -25.88
C CYS A 46 -5.81 9.09 -26.35
N PRO A 47 -5.52 7.80 -26.58
CA PRO A 47 -6.57 6.88 -27.03
C PRO A 47 -7.72 6.99 -26.04
N GLU A 48 -8.93 7.25 -26.54
CA GLU A 48 -10.12 7.28 -25.69
C GLU A 48 -10.17 5.99 -24.84
N PRO A 49 -10.69 6.04 -23.61
CA PRO A 49 -10.81 4.87 -22.74
C PRO A 49 -11.92 3.93 -23.27
N GLY A 50 -11.64 3.34 -24.42
CA GLY A 50 -12.32 2.24 -25.09
C GLY A 50 -11.29 1.32 -25.75
N ALA A 51 -9.98 1.49 -25.47
CA ALA A 51 -8.96 0.53 -25.86
C ALA A 51 -9.38 -0.86 -25.36
N ASP A 52 -9.35 -1.84 -26.26
CA ASP A 52 -9.55 -3.24 -25.94
C ASP A 52 -8.41 -3.72 -25.03
N TYR A 53 -8.45 -3.33 -23.75
CA TYR A 53 -7.54 -3.81 -22.74
C TYR A 53 -7.68 -5.32 -22.70
N THR A 54 -6.56 -6.02 -22.93
CA THR A 54 -6.51 -7.46 -22.77
C THR A 54 -6.79 -7.79 -21.30
N PHE A 55 -7.06 -9.06 -21.01
CA PHE A 55 -7.28 -9.48 -19.63
C PHE A 55 -6.07 -9.19 -18.74
N LEU A 56 -4.86 -9.10 -19.30
CA LEU A 56 -3.67 -8.73 -18.55
C LEU A 56 -3.75 -7.28 -18.03
N GLU A 57 -4.04 -6.29 -18.88
CA GLU A 57 -4.09 -4.89 -18.46
C GLU A 57 -5.29 -4.61 -17.56
N ARG A 58 -6.42 -5.29 -17.78
CA ARG A 58 -7.57 -5.24 -16.85
C ARG A 58 -7.19 -5.77 -15.47
N GLY A 59 -6.43 -6.88 -15.43
CA GLY A 59 -5.89 -7.43 -14.19
C GLY A 59 -4.98 -6.44 -13.46
N PHE A 60 -4.05 -5.78 -14.18
CA PHE A 60 -3.18 -4.77 -13.58
C PHE A 60 -3.95 -3.55 -13.06
N ARG A 61 -4.97 -3.09 -13.78
CA ARG A 61 -5.81 -1.96 -13.34
C ARG A 61 -6.58 -2.32 -12.07
N ALA A 62 -7.22 -3.49 -12.03
CA ALA A 62 -7.94 -3.96 -10.85
C ALA A 62 -6.97 -4.12 -9.65
N LEU A 63 -5.77 -4.66 -9.90
CA LEU A 63 -4.74 -4.79 -8.86
C LEU A 63 -4.32 -3.42 -8.31
N ALA A 64 -4.10 -2.45 -9.19
CA ALA A 64 -3.76 -1.08 -8.80
C ALA A 64 -4.90 -0.36 -8.04
N ALA A 65 -6.16 -0.73 -8.30
CA ALA A 65 -7.32 -0.25 -7.56
C ALA A 65 -7.50 -0.95 -6.19
N GLY A 66 -6.69 -1.97 -5.87
CA GLY A 66 -6.84 -2.79 -4.67
C GLY A 66 -7.92 -3.88 -4.78
N GLU A 67 -8.48 -4.10 -5.97
CA GLU A 67 -9.53 -5.08 -6.25
C GLU A 67 -8.92 -6.47 -6.51
N SER A 68 -8.26 -7.04 -5.50
CA SER A 68 -7.47 -8.28 -5.65
C SER A 68 -8.26 -9.45 -6.23
N ILE A 69 -9.54 -9.61 -5.87
CA ILE A 69 -10.40 -10.70 -6.37
C ILE A 69 -10.59 -10.59 -7.88
N GLU A 70 -10.96 -9.40 -8.35
CA GLU A 70 -11.20 -9.16 -9.77
C GLU A 70 -9.88 -9.25 -10.56
N ALA A 71 -8.80 -8.70 -10.02
CA ALA A 71 -7.47 -8.80 -10.61
C ALA A 71 -7.04 -10.25 -10.85
N VAL A 72 -7.14 -11.11 -9.82
CA VAL A 72 -6.78 -12.53 -9.91
C VAL A 72 -7.66 -13.26 -10.93
N GLN A 73 -8.96 -12.96 -11.01
CA GLN A 73 -9.84 -13.55 -12.02
C GLN A 73 -9.41 -13.18 -13.45
N TYR A 74 -9.03 -11.93 -13.67
CA TYR A 74 -8.50 -11.48 -14.96
C TYR A 74 -7.19 -12.18 -15.32
N PHE A 75 -6.23 -12.27 -14.41
CA PHE A 75 -4.97 -12.99 -14.66
C PHE A 75 -5.18 -14.49 -14.94
N GLN A 76 -6.07 -15.15 -14.20
CA GLN A 76 -6.43 -16.54 -14.46
C GLN A 76 -7.09 -16.73 -15.83
N ARG A 77 -7.92 -15.77 -16.26
CA ARG A 77 -8.54 -15.79 -17.59
C ARG A 77 -7.50 -15.56 -18.68
N TYR A 78 -6.61 -14.58 -18.51
CA TYR A 78 -5.47 -14.31 -19.39
C TYR A 78 -4.63 -15.58 -19.60
N ARG A 79 -4.19 -16.22 -18.51
CA ARG A 79 -3.43 -17.48 -18.54
C ARG A 79 -4.13 -18.59 -19.32
N ARG A 80 -5.44 -18.76 -19.13
CA ARG A 80 -6.24 -19.82 -19.80
C ARG A 80 -6.44 -19.59 -21.29
N LEU A 81 -6.49 -18.33 -21.73
CA LEU A 81 -6.78 -17.97 -23.12
C LEU A 81 -5.52 -17.96 -23.98
N GLU A 82 -4.44 -17.32 -23.51
CA GLU A 82 -3.21 -17.14 -24.28
C GLU A 82 -2.37 -18.42 -24.42
N LYS A 83 -2.46 -19.33 -23.43
CA LYS A 83 -1.86 -20.68 -23.46
C LYS A 83 -0.39 -20.75 -23.90
N ASN A 84 0.40 -19.71 -23.59
CA ASN A 84 1.83 -19.67 -23.83
C ASN A 84 2.60 -19.46 -22.52
N ALA A 85 3.91 -19.77 -22.54
CA ALA A 85 4.75 -19.76 -21.33
C ALA A 85 4.91 -18.35 -20.75
N THR A 86 5.01 -17.32 -21.62
CA THR A 86 5.12 -15.92 -21.19
C THR A 86 3.85 -15.46 -20.48
N ALA A 87 2.69 -15.70 -21.07
CA ALA A 87 1.41 -15.35 -20.48
C ALA A 87 1.16 -16.08 -19.15
N ALA A 88 1.56 -17.35 -19.06
CA ALA A 88 1.51 -18.09 -17.81
C ALA A 88 2.41 -17.46 -16.74
N TRP A 89 3.65 -17.15 -17.09
CA TRP A 89 4.59 -16.50 -16.18
C TRP A 89 4.08 -15.12 -15.71
N GLU A 90 3.57 -14.29 -16.60
CA GLU A 90 3.04 -12.96 -16.26
C GLU A 90 1.83 -13.04 -15.31
N ALA A 91 0.88 -13.94 -15.61
CA ALA A 91 -0.27 -14.17 -14.74
C ALA A 91 0.16 -14.69 -13.38
N ASP A 92 1.10 -15.65 -13.34
CA ASP A 92 1.57 -16.26 -12.10
C ASP A 92 2.33 -15.24 -11.24
N VAL A 93 3.15 -14.37 -11.85
CA VAL A 93 3.78 -13.23 -11.14
C VAL A 93 2.74 -12.33 -10.51
N ALA A 94 1.71 -11.94 -11.26
CA ALA A 94 0.71 -11.02 -10.75
C ALA A 94 -0.17 -11.64 -9.65
N ILE A 95 -0.46 -12.93 -9.76
CA ILE A 95 -1.17 -13.69 -8.72
C ILE A 95 -0.30 -13.84 -7.46
N ALA A 96 0.97 -14.20 -7.61
CA ALA A 96 1.91 -14.31 -6.48
C ALA A 96 2.13 -12.96 -5.79
N TYR A 97 2.18 -11.87 -6.57
CA TYR A 97 2.19 -10.52 -6.02
C TYR A 97 0.89 -10.22 -5.26
N ALA A 98 -0.28 -10.56 -5.79
CA ALA A 98 -1.53 -10.38 -5.06
C ALA A 98 -1.59 -11.20 -3.75
N SER A 99 -0.91 -12.35 -3.67
CA SER A 99 -0.90 -13.19 -2.45
C SER A 99 0.14 -12.77 -1.41
N ILE A 100 1.16 -11.96 -1.75
CA ILE A 100 2.10 -11.46 -0.73
C ILE A 100 1.54 -10.23 0.02
N LEU A 101 0.52 -9.57 -0.51
CA LEU A 101 -0.04 -8.35 0.09
C LEU A 101 -0.89 -8.70 1.33
N PRO A 102 -0.60 -8.15 2.53
CA PRO A 102 -1.32 -8.49 3.77
C PRO A 102 -2.82 -8.19 3.76
N ASN A 103 -3.24 -7.20 2.98
CA ASN A 103 -4.64 -6.79 2.87
C ASN A 103 -5.41 -7.55 1.77
N SER A 104 -4.75 -8.48 1.08
CA SER A 104 -5.37 -9.29 0.03
C SER A 104 -6.16 -10.44 0.65
N PRO A 105 -7.34 -10.78 0.11
CA PRO A 105 -8.07 -11.98 0.51
C PRO A 105 -7.33 -13.28 0.14
N PHE A 106 -6.26 -13.19 -0.64
CA PHE A 106 -5.40 -14.32 -1.02
C PHE A 106 -4.07 -14.30 -0.27
N TYR A 107 -3.96 -13.56 0.85
CA TYR A 107 -2.72 -13.44 1.58
C TYR A 107 -2.19 -14.80 2.05
N ASP A 108 -1.01 -15.15 1.53
CA ASP A 108 -0.24 -16.33 1.88
C ASP A 108 1.24 -16.04 1.59
N LEU A 109 1.96 -15.64 2.63
CA LEU A 109 3.36 -15.24 2.53
C LEU A 109 4.28 -16.41 2.16
N GLU A 110 4.01 -17.61 2.69
CA GLU A 110 4.83 -18.79 2.43
C GLU A 110 4.69 -19.22 0.97
N ALA A 111 3.44 -19.34 0.49
CA ALA A 111 3.17 -19.69 -0.90
C ALA A 111 3.70 -18.62 -1.87
N ALA A 112 3.55 -17.33 -1.55
CA ALA A 112 4.08 -16.25 -2.38
C ALA A 112 5.61 -16.28 -2.45
N THR A 113 6.29 -16.58 -1.34
CA THR A 113 7.75 -16.72 -1.28
C THR A 113 8.24 -17.89 -2.13
N ALA A 114 7.59 -19.05 -2.02
CA ALA A 114 7.90 -20.21 -2.85
C ALA A 114 7.66 -19.93 -4.34
N ALA A 115 6.53 -19.31 -4.67
CA ALA A 115 6.20 -18.92 -6.04
C ALA A 115 7.22 -17.92 -6.61
N SER A 116 7.64 -16.92 -5.83
CA SER A 116 8.67 -15.95 -6.25
C SER A 116 9.97 -16.64 -6.66
N ALA A 117 10.45 -17.59 -5.85
CA ALA A 117 11.67 -18.33 -6.16
C ALA A 117 11.54 -19.18 -7.43
N GLU A 118 10.40 -19.86 -7.61
CA GLU A 118 10.11 -20.64 -8.82
C GLU A 118 10.08 -19.74 -10.06
N LEU A 119 9.37 -18.60 -9.98
CA LEU A 119 9.17 -17.66 -11.09
C LEU A 119 10.47 -17.01 -11.56
N GLN A 120 11.41 -16.75 -10.65
CA GLN A 120 12.75 -16.27 -11.02
C GLN A 120 13.52 -17.31 -11.85
N GLY A 121 13.41 -18.60 -11.49
CA GLY A 121 14.10 -19.69 -12.17
C GLY A 121 13.57 -20.00 -13.57
N ARG A 122 12.31 -19.65 -13.88
CA ARG A 122 11.65 -19.95 -15.16
C ARG A 122 11.23 -18.73 -15.97
N ARG A 123 11.85 -17.57 -15.73
CA ARG A 123 11.53 -16.36 -16.49
C ARG A 123 11.74 -16.58 -18.00
N PRO A 124 10.72 -16.35 -18.84
CA PRO A 124 10.86 -16.54 -20.28
C PRO A 124 11.77 -15.46 -20.88
N ALA A 125 12.59 -15.89 -21.85
CA ALA A 125 13.42 -14.99 -22.64
C ALA A 125 12.66 -14.45 -23.87
N GLU A 126 11.88 -15.30 -24.53
CA GLU A 126 11.08 -14.94 -25.71
C GLU A 126 9.71 -15.65 -25.72
N PRO A 127 8.62 -14.97 -26.13
CA PRO A 127 8.54 -13.51 -26.28
C PRO A 127 8.80 -12.83 -24.93
N ALA A 128 9.40 -11.62 -24.99
CA ALA A 128 9.72 -10.86 -23.79
C ALA A 128 8.43 -10.59 -22.99
N PRO A 129 8.44 -10.80 -21.66
CA PRO A 129 7.27 -10.50 -20.84
C PRO A 129 6.95 -9.01 -20.84
N HIS A 130 5.67 -8.70 -20.62
CA HIS A 130 5.17 -7.35 -20.42
C HIS A 130 5.93 -6.63 -19.29
N ASP A 131 6.35 -5.39 -19.53
CA ASP A 131 7.20 -4.62 -18.60
C ASP A 131 6.60 -4.52 -17.20
N THR A 132 5.29 -4.24 -17.10
CA THR A 132 4.56 -4.25 -15.82
C THR A 132 4.69 -5.58 -15.07
N ALA A 133 4.61 -6.73 -15.74
CA ALA A 133 4.83 -8.02 -15.09
C ALA A 133 6.28 -8.17 -14.60
N VAL A 134 7.25 -7.70 -15.38
CA VAL A 134 8.66 -7.68 -14.96
C VAL A 134 8.86 -6.81 -13.72
N LEU A 135 8.26 -5.62 -13.69
CA LEU A 135 8.31 -4.73 -12.52
C LEU A 135 7.64 -5.37 -11.30
N LEU A 136 6.48 -6.01 -11.47
CA LEU A 136 5.82 -6.76 -10.39
C LEU A 136 6.69 -7.89 -9.87
N ALA A 137 7.40 -8.62 -10.74
CA ALA A 137 8.32 -9.68 -10.31
C ALA A 137 9.46 -9.13 -9.44
N ARG A 138 10.01 -7.96 -9.78
CA ARG A 138 11.03 -7.28 -8.96
C ARG A 138 10.47 -6.77 -7.63
N ALA A 139 9.24 -6.24 -7.66
CA ALA A 139 8.57 -5.80 -6.45
C ALA A 139 8.26 -6.98 -5.52
N LEU A 140 7.82 -8.11 -6.07
CA LEU A 140 7.60 -9.35 -5.34
C LEU A 140 8.90 -9.84 -4.70
N GLU A 141 10.01 -9.87 -5.44
CA GLU A 141 11.34 -10.22 -4.92
C GLU A 141 11.73 -9.32 -3.72
N ALA A 142 11.56 -8.01 -3.85
CA ALA A 142 11.86 -7.06 -2.78
C ALA A 142 10.97 -7.27 -1.54
N LEU A 143 9.68 -7.59 -1.73
CA LEU A 143 8.76 -7.85 -0.63
C LEU A 143 9.09 -9.16 0.10
N VAL A 144 9.50 -10.20 -0.64
CA VAL A 144 9.97 -11.47 -0.06
C VAL A 144 11.23 -11.23 0.77
N GLU A 145 12.18 -10.44 0.27
CA GLU A 145 13.40 -10.14 1.03
C GLU A 145 13.10 -9.30 2.28
N LEU A 146 12.20 -8.32 2.15
CA LEU A 146 11.74 -7.53 3.29
C LEU A 146 11.07 -8.42 4.36
N ALA A 147 10.25 -9.39 3.96
CA ALA A 147 9.63 -10.32 4.88
C ALA A 147 10.66 -11.13 5.68
N ARG A 148 11.72 -11.62 5.04
CA ARG A 148 12.82 -12.30 5.74
C ARG A 148 13.52 -11.39 6.75
N HIS A 149 13.81 -10.15 6.38
CA HIS A 149 14.42 -9.20 7.29
C HIS A 149 13.53 -8.86 8.49
N LEU A 150 12.20 -8.81 8.30
CA LEU A 150 11.26 -8.65 9.40
C LEU A 150 11.35 -9.85 10.36
N ASP A 151 11.33 -11.08 9.85
CA ASP A 151 11.47 -12.29 10.66
C ASP A 151 12.80 -12.30 11.44
N ASP A 152 13.91 -11.92 10.81
CA ASP A 152 15.23 -11.83 11.45
C ASP A 152 15.26 -10.81 12.59
N VAL A 153 14.64 -9.64 12.37
CA VAL A 153 14.55 -8.57 13.36
C VAL A 153 13.66 -8.98 14.53
N GLU A 154 12.51 -9.59 14.26
CA GLU A 154 11.61 -10.10 15.29
C GLU A 154 12.27 -11.20 16.13
N GLY A 155 12.96 -12.14 15.48
CA GLY A 155 13.73 -13.19 16.15
C GLY A 155 14.84 -12.62 17.03
N SER A 156 15.61 -11.65 16.52
CA SER A 156 16.66 -10.97 17.29
C SER A 156 16.08 -10.22 18.49
N ASN A 157 14.95 -9.54 18.30
CA ASN A 157 14.27 -8.82 19.39
C ASN A 157 13.80 -9.77 20.50
N ALA A 158 13.23 -10.91 20.13
CA ALA A 158 12.79 -11.94 21.08
C ALA A 158 13.96 -12.50 21.89
N MET A 159 15.09 -12.81 21.23
CA MET A 159 16.30 -13.27 21.91
C MET A 159 16.83 -12.21 22.90
N LEU A 160 16.93 -10.95 22.46
CA LEU A 160 17.42 -9.86 23.32
C LEU A 160 16.52 -9.63 24.53
N ARG A 161 15.21 -9.69 24.37
CA ARG A 161 14.26 -9.59 25.50
C ARG A 161 14.47 -10.71 26.51
N GLN A 162 14.66 -11.94 26.04
CA GLN A 162 14.94 -13.08 26.92
C GLN A 162 16.26 -12.92 27.68
N ASP A 163 17.30 -12.42 27.01
CA ASP A 163 18.60 -12.20 27.65
C ASP A 163 18.56 -11.07 28.67
N LEU A 164 17.83 -9.99 28.39
CA LEU A 164 17.58 -8.92 29.36
C LEU A 164 16.86 -9.47 30.59
N GLU A 165 15.81 -10.27 30.42
CA GLU A 165 15.09 -10.86 31.54
C GLU A 165 16.00 -11.73 32.42
N LYS A 166 16.83 -12.58 31.82
CA LYS A 166 17.81 -13.41 32.55
C LYS A 166 18.80 -12.54 33.33
N ARG A 167 19.29 -11.47 32.73
CA ARG A 167 20.23 -10.54 33.38
C ARG A 167 19.56 -9.81 34.54
N GLU A 168 18.32 -9.35 34.38
CA GLU A 168 17.55 -8.75 35.46
C GLU A 168 17.32 -9.72 36.62
N GLN A 169 16.96 -10.97 36.34
CA GLN A 169 16.82 -12.00 37.37
C GLN A 169 18.14 -12.27 38.10
N ALA A 170 19.26 -12.34 37.38
CA ALA A 170 20.57 -12.50 37.97
C ALA A 170 20.94 -11.32 38.88
N LEU A 171 20.69 -10.08 38.44
CA LEU A 171 20.90 -8.88 39.23
C LEU A 171 20.02 -8.85 40.48
N ARG A 172 18.75 -9.28 40.39
CA ARG A 172 17.85 -9.41 41.56
C ARG A 172 18.42 -10.39 42.57
N ARG A 173 18.83 -11.59 42.15
CA ARG A 173 19.44 -12.58 43.04
C ARG A 173 20.73 -12.07 43.69
N LEU A 174 21.58 -11.38 42.92
CA LEU A 174 22.80 -10.78 43.46
C LEU A 174 22.47 -9.69 44.49
N ARG A 175 21.45 -8.86 44.25
CA ARG A 175 20.95 -7.87 45.21
C ARG A 175 20.44 -8.52 46.50
N GLU A 176 19.66 -9.59 46.38
CA GLU A 176 19.15 -10.35 47.54
C GLU A 176 20.30 -10.95 48.36
N LEU A 177 21.31 -11.50 47.69
CA LEU A 177 22.49 -12.08 48.34
C LEU A 177 23.38 -11.03 49.01
N THR A 178 23.49 -9.83 48.42
CA THR A 178 24.36 -8.76 48.94
C THR A 178 23.70 -7.90 50.00
N LEU A 179 22.39 -7.68 49.92
CA LEU A 179 21.64 -6.83 50.87
C LEU A 179 20.81 -7.63 51.88
N GLY A 180 20.70 -8.96 51.73
CA GLY A 180 19.93 -9.83 52.62
C GLY A 180 18.43 -9.56 52.63
N GLN A 181 17.92 -8.72 51.74
CA GLN A 181 16.51 -8.35 51.65
C GLN A 181 15.89 -8.97 50.38
N PRO A 182 14.79 -9.74 50.48
CA PRO A 182 14.09 -10.27 49.32
C PRO A 182 13.56 -9.10 48.47
N ALA A 183 13.73 -9.20 47.15
CA ALA A 183 13.19 -8.20 46.24
C ALA A 183 11.66 -8.26 46.32
N THR A 184 11.04 -7.25 46.92
CA THR A 184 9.58 -7.15 46.98
C THR A 184 9.08 -6.78 45.58
N PRO A 185 8.22 -7.59 44.95
CA PRO A 185 7.66 -7.25 43.65
C PRO A 185 6.64 -6.11 43.81
N GLN A 186 6.79 -5.06 43.02
CA GLN A 186 5.72 -4.12 42.66
C GLN A 186 5.53 -4.17 41.15
#